data_AF-A0A7S3EFZ9-F1
#
_entry.id   AF-A0A7S3EFZ9-F1
#
_cell.length_a   1.000
_cell.length_b   1.000
_cell.length_c   1.000
_cell.angle_alpha   90.00
_cell.angle_beta   90.00
_cell.angle_gamma   90.00
#
_symmetry.space_group_name_H-M   'P 1'
#
loop_
_entity.id
_entity.type
_entity.pdbx_description
1 polymer ?
#
loop_
_entity_poly.entity_id
_entity_poly.type
_entity_poly.pdbx_seq_one_letter_code
_entity_poly.pdbx_strand_id
1 'polypeptide(L)'
;MVEFFDGSVGEAIKSVQERNRCLLVTVQDDSNACEEMETRLWTDSSVVEAISEAEFTCLMIKADTQDYVYFGSFFPVYVFPTVYILAPNGKPLAYFATSVPKSELLVKVQESASKLQEESSSKKEQKRTSETNAGPTGIPKPVAREEGSTAPDTARSSQTPDSVPSAPAEPTAESSKRPTSEENASPEPIQTEERDARGKGMKANYKLSSKSLKFNASGLLTPPQVLTSNPPKKPKRRRRKTRPVQLQHQRRARVKMHQTRVAQPAYQLRNTVKVK
;
A
#
# COMPACT_ATOMS: atom_id res chain seq x y z
N MET A 1 10.63 -10.23 14.82
CA MET A 1 9.40 -10.40 14.03
C MET A 1 8.87 -9.01 13.72
N VAL A 2 8.20 -8.82 12.58
CA VAL A 2 7.57 -7.52 12.26
C VAL A 2 6.45 -7.25 13.28
N GLU A 3 6.43 -6.04 13.83
CA GLU A 3 5.35 -5.57 14.69
C GLU A 3 4.19 -5.05 13.82
N PHE A 4 3.08 -5.78 13.82
CA PHE A 4 1.87 -5.36 13.13
C PHE A 4 1.01 -4.50 14.05
N PHE A 5 0.35 -3.52 13.45
CA PHE A 5 -0.57 -2.62 14.12
C PHE A 5 -1.90 -3.35 14.38
N ASP A 6 -2.31 -3.41 15.65
CA ASP A 6 -3.51 -4.14 16.09
C ASP A 6 -4.83 -3.36 15.94
N GLY A 7 -4.76 -2.10 15.49
CA GLY A 7 -5.96 -1.28 15.28
C GLY A 7 -6.56 -1.41 13.87
N SER A 8 -7.65 -0.69 13.65
CA SER A 8 -8.37 -0.68 12.36
C SER A 8 -7.57 -0.01 11.23
N VAL A 9 -7.97 -0.25 9.97
CA VAL A 9 -7.37 0.40 8.79
C VAL A 9 -7.40 1.93 8.91
N GLY A 10 -8.51 2.48 9.43
CA GLY A 10 -8.66 3.93 9.61
C GLY A 10 -7.69 4.50 10.64
N GLU A 11 -7.44 3.79 11.74
CA GLU A 11 -6.50 4.20 12.79
C GLU A 11 -5.05 4.11 12.29
N ALA A 12 -4.71 3.05 11.55
CA ALA A 12 -3.39 2.91 10.94
C ALA A 12 -3.10 4.07 9.96
N ILE A 13 -4.05 4.41 9.09
CA ILE A 13 -3.91 5.54 8.16
C ILE A 13 -3.72 6.86 8.90
N LYS A 14 -4.49 7.11 9.97
CA LYS A 14 -4.33 8.32 10.80
C LYS A 14 -2.95 8.39 11.44
N SER A 15 -2.50 7.30 12.07
CA SER A 15 -1.18 7.22 12.71
C SER A 15 -0.04 7.52 11.72
N VAL A 16 -0.14 6.98 10.50
CA VAL A 16 0.84 7.17 9.42
C VAL A 16 0.85 8.62 8.93
N GLN A 17 -0.32 9.25 8.81
CA GLN A 17 -0.46 10.67 8.45
C GLN A 17 0.11 11.60 9.53
N GLU A 18 -0.19 11.34 10.80
CA GLU A 18 0.26 12.14 11.93
C GLU A 18 1.78 12.05 12.12
N ARG A 19 2.33 10.84 12.01
CA ARG A 19 3.78 10.59 12.16
C ARG A 19 4.57 10.82 10.87
N ASN A 20 3.87 11.10 9.76
CA ASN A 20 4.44 11.24 8.42
C ASN A 20 5.40 10.09 8.06
N ARG A 21 4.92 8.85 8.19
CA ARG A 21 5.64 7.60 7.88
C ARG A 21 4.98 6.85 6.72
N CYS A 22 5.61 5.80 6.20
CA CYS A 22 4.96 4.92 5.22
C CYS A 22 4.13 3.84 5.92
N LEU A 23 3.09 3.35 5.22
CA LEU A 23 2.24 2.25 5.65
C LEU A 23 2.52 1.02 4.78
N LEU A 24 2.89 -0.10 5.38
CA LEU A 24 2.97 -1.40 4.72
C LEU A 24 1.72 -2.20 5.07
N VAL A 25 0.95 -2.59 4.06
CA VAL A 25 -0.28 -3.36 4.25
C VAL A 25 -0.09 -4.73 3.62
N THR A 26 -0.28 -5.77 4.43
CA THR A 26 -0.33 -7.16 3.95
C THR A 26 -1.77 -7.64 4.03
N VAL A 27 -2.30 -8.11 2.91
CA VAL A 27 -3.64 -8.69 2.82
C VAL A 27 -3.52 -10.19 2.59
N GLN A 28 -4.15 -10.97 3.46
CA GLN A 28 -4.03 -12.43 3.49
C GLN A 28 -5.38 -13.13 3.67
N ASP A 29 -5.43 -14.37 3.23
CA ASP A 29 -6.49 -15.33 3.48
C ASP A 29 -5.92 -16.54 4.26
N ASP A 30 -6.77 -17.52 4.57
CA ASP A 30 -6.36 -18.74 5.29
C ASP A 30 -5.67 -19.77 4.37
N SER A 31 -5.07 -19.33 3.26
CA SER A 31 -4.35 -20.23 2.36
C SER A 31 -2.92 -20.50 2.83
N ASN A 32 -2.42 -21.70 2.54
CA ASN A 32 -1.03 -22.09 2.83
C ASN A 32 0.00 -21.12 2.23
N ALA A 33 -0.33 -20.46 1.11
CA ALA A 33 0.55 -19.49 0.47
C ALA A 33 0.75 -18.23 1.33
N CYS A 34 -0.26 -17.82 2.10
CA CYS A 34 -0.16 -16.71 3.05
C CYS A 34 0.68 -17.09 4.26
N GLU A 35 0.47 -18.28 4.84
CA GLU A 35 1.25 -18.79 5.96
C GLU A 35 2.73 -18.97 5.61
N GLU A 36 3.02 -19.49 4.42
CA GLU A 36 4.39 -19.61 3.90
C GLU A 36 5.04 -18.22 3.77
N MET A 37 4.30 -17.25 3.22
CA MET A 37 4.81 -15.88 3.07
C MET A 37 5.08 -15.24 4.44
N GLU A 38 4.19 -15.42 5.40
CA GLU A 38 4.34 -14.89 6.76
C GLU A 38 5.58 -15.46 7.44
N THR A 39 5.74 -16.78 7.38
CA THR A 39 6.90 -17.47 7.95
C THR A 39 8.19 -17.05 7.24
N ARG A 40 8.19 -16.91 5.90
CA ARG A 40 9.40 -16.64 5.13
C ARG A 40 9.84 -15.17 5.18
N LEU A 41 8.92 -14.22 5.18
CA LEU A 41 9.23 -12.79 5.05
C LEU A 41 9.15 -12.03 6.36
N TRP A 42 8.12 -12.24 7.18
CA TRP A 42 7.87 -11.41 8.36
C TRP A 42 8.67 -11.86 9.60
N THR A 43 9.31 -13.03 9.52
CA THR A 43 10.26 -13.52 10.53
C THR A 43 11.72 -13.25 10.15
N ASP A 44 12.01 -12.92 8.88
CA ASP A 44 13.37 -12.72 8.40
C ASP A 44 13.98 -11.44 8.98
N SER A 45 15.14 -11.60 9.65
CA SER A 45 15.78 -10.50 10.38
C SER A 45 16.10 -9.29 9.51
N SER A 46 16.52 -9.48 8.25
CA SER A 46 16.85 -8.34 7.38
C SER A 46 15.61 -7.56 6.97
N VAL A 47 14.48 -8.24 6.78
CA VAL A 47 13.20 -7.57 6.48
C VAL A 47 12.70 -6.81 7.70
N VAL A 48 12.74 -7.44 8.88
CA VAL A 48 12.35 -6.81 10.14
C VAL A 48 13.19 -5.56 10.42
N GLU A 49 14.50 -5.67 10.28
CA GLU A 49 15.45 -4.57 10.49
C GLU A 49 15.17 -3.42 9.51
N ALA A 50 15.07 -3.70 8.21
CA ALA A 50 14.80 -2.67 7.21
C ALA A 50 13.47 -1.94 7.42
N ILE A 51 12.41 -2.66 7.83
CA ILE A 51 11.10 -2.07 8.15
C ILE A 51 11.17 -1.20 9.40
N SER A 52 11.88 -1.66 10.44
CA SER A 52 12.07 -0.95 11.71
C SER A 52 12.89 0.32 11.52
N GLU A 53 14.03 0.24 10.83
CA GLU A 53 14.89 1.39 10.50
C GLU A 53 14.16 2.45 9.66
N ALA A 54 13.31 2.01 8.74
CA ALA A 54 12.50 2.89 7.92
C ALA A 54 11.28 3.47 8.66
N GLU A 55 11.03 3.02 9.89
CA GLU A 55 9.92 3.39 10.76
C GLU A 55 8.54 3.16 10.11
N PHE A 56 8.36 2.06 9.41
CA PHE A 56 7.07 1.77 8.76
C PHE A 56 6.02 1.40 9.80
N THR A 57 4.77 1.81 9.55
CA THR A 57 3.62 1.18 10.22
C THR A 57 3.24 -0.04 9.40
N CYS A 58 3.14 -1.21 10.01
CA CYS A 58 2.75 -2.44 9.33
C CYS A 58 1.32 -2.80 9.73
N LEU A 59 0.46 -3.13 8.76
CA LEU A 59 -0.91 -3.52 8.99
C LEU A 59 -1.18 -4.86 8.29
N MET A 60 -1.81 -5.78 9.00
CA MET A 60 -2.21 -7.07 8.46
C MET A 60 -3.73 -7.14 8.38
N ILE A 61 -4.26 -7.43 7.19
CA ILE A 61 -5.70 -7.47 6.92
C ILE A 61 -6.07 -8.87 6.48
N LYS A 62 -7.03 -9.49 7.16
CA LYS A 62 -7.61 -10.77 6.74
C LYS A 62 -8.78 -10.55 5.77
N ALA A 63 -8.86 -11.37 4.73
CA ALA A 63 -9.82 -11.23 3.62
C ALA A 63 -11.30 -11.33 4.03
N ASP A 64 -11.61 -11.91 5.17
CA ASP A 64 -12.96 -12.10 5.72
C ASP A 64 -13.40 -10.98 6.69
N THR A 65 -12.58 -9.94 6.87
CA THR A 65 -12.85 -8.87 7.83
C THR A 65 -13.53 -7.64 7.22
N GLN A 66 -14.16 -6.83 8.07
CA GLN A 66 -14.74 -5.55 7.66
C GLN A 66 -13.67 -4.57 7.15
N ASP A 67 -12.46 -4.65 7.72
CA ASP A 67 -11.29 -3.88 7.29
C ASP A 67 -10.87 -4.23 5.85
N TYR A 68 -10.98 -5.50 5.45
CA TYR A 68 -10.75 -5.88 4.05
C TYR A 68 -11.75 -5.22 3.10
N VAL A 69 -13.05 -5.22 3.45
CA VAL A 69 -14.08 -4.58 2.62
C VAL A 69 -13.81 -3.08 2.50
N TYR A 70 -13.44 -2.43 3.60
CA TYR A 70 -13.11 -1.01 3.62
C TYR A 70 -11.86 -0.71 2.77
N PHE A 71 -10.76 -1.43 3.00
CA PHE A 71 -9.51 -1.26 2.24
C PHE A 71 -9.71 -1.56 0.75
N GLY A 72 -10.42 -2.64 0.43
CA GLY A 72 -10.71 -3.10 -0.93
C GLY A 72 -11.51 -2.11 -1.79
N SER A 73 -12.26 -1.19 -1.16
CA SER A 73 -12.97 -0.12 -1.86
C SER A 73 -12.05 0.89 -2.54
N PHE A 74 -10.82 1.03 -2.05
CA PHE A 74 -9.80 1.94 -2.59
C PHE A 74 -8.67 1.19 -3.31
N PHE A 75 -8.33 -0.01 -2.82
CA PHE A 75 -7.24 -0.83 -3.33
C PHE A 75 -7.77 -2.22 -3.71
N PRO A 76 -8.16 -2.43 -4.97
CA PRO A 76 -8.68 -3.71 -5.41
C PRO A 76 -7.66 -4.83 -5.20
N VAL A 77 -8.03 -5.85 -4.42
CA VAL A 77 -7.24 -7.05 -4.17
C VAL A 77 -7.85 -8.20 -4.95
N TYR A 78 -7.09 -8.77 -5.88
CA TYR A 78 -7.56 -9.86 -6.76
C TYR A 78 -6.98 -11.24 -6.41
N VAL A 79 -5.86 -11.26 -5.67
CA VAL A 79 -5.11 -12.47 -5.35
C VAL A 79 -4.54 -12.35 -3.94
N PHE A 80 -4.30 -13.48 -3.28
CA PHE A 80 -3.65 -13.54 -1.96
C PHE A 80 -2.38 -14.41 -2.03
N PRO A 81 -1.38 -14.15 -1.18
CA PRO A 81 -1.22 -12.90 -0.42
C PRO A 81 -0.92 -11.70 -1.31
N THR A 82 -1.21 -10.50 -0.81
CA THR A 82 -0.89 -9.23 -1.49
C THR A 82 -0.24 -8.25 -0.53
N VAL A 83 0.79 -7.52 -0.98
CA VAL A 83 1.48 -6.50 -0.18
C VAL A 83 1.43 -5.14 -0.88
N TYR A 84 1.06 -4.10 -0.14
CA TYR A 84 1.12 -2.70 -0.57
C TYR A 84 2.08 -1.91 0.30
N ILE A 85 2.80 -0.97 -0.30
CA ILE A 85 3.51 0.10 0.42
C ILE A 85 2.85 1.40 0.01
N LEU A 86 2.30 2.13 0.98
CA LEU A 86 1.59 3.39 0.79
C LEU A 86 2.40 4.54 1.42
N ALA A 87 2.48 5.65 0.72
CA ALA A 87 2.97 6.91 1.26
C ALA A 87 1.98 7.48 2.31
N PRO A 88 2.40 8.43 3.16
CA PRO A 88 1.50 8.99 4.18
C PRO A 88 0.23 9.64 3.63
N ASN A 89 0.27 10.14 2.39
CA ASN A 89 -0.91 10.67 1.69
C ASN A 89 -1.87 9.59 1.15
N GLY A 90 -1.63 8.30 1.43
CA GLY A 90 -2.40 7.18 0.93
C GLY A 90 -2.08 6.75 -0.49
N LYS A 91 -1.08 7.35 -1.16
CA LYS A 91 -0.70 6.96 -2.52
C LYS A 91 0.14 5.67 -2.50
N PRO A 92 -0.17 4.67 -3.32
CA PRO A 92 0.65 3.47 -3.41
C PRO A 92 2.01 3.76 -4.07
N LEU A 93 3.08 3.37 -3.38
CA LEU A 93 4.47 3.44 -3.80
C LEU A 93 4.95 2.12 -4.42
N ALA A 94 4.50 0.99 -3.85
CA ALA A 94 4.78 -0.34 -4.35
C ALA A 94 3.57 -1.26 -4.17
N TYR A 95 3.49 -2.28 -5.02
CA TYR A 95 2.46 -3.30 -5.02
C TYR A 95 3.09 -4.63 -5.43
N PHE A 96 2.81 -5.67 -4.65
CA PHE A 96 3.25 -7.02 -4.93
C PHE A 96 2.05 -7.96 -4.90
N ALA A 97 1.80 -8.61 -6.02
CA ALA A 97 0.76 -9.62 -6.19
C ALA A 97 1.39 -11.01 -6.08
N THR A 98 1.07 -11.77 -5.04
CA THR A 98 1.45 -13.17 -4.84
C THR A 98 2.95 -13.44 -4.89
N SER A 99 3.51 -14.00 -3.82
CA SER A 99 4.95 -14.31 -3.69
C SER A 99 5.86 -13.08 -3.83
N VAL A 100 6.22 -12.49 -2.70
CA VAL A 100 7.13 -11.36 -2.67
C VAL A 100 8.56 -11.88 -2.45
N PRO A 101 9.49 -11.68 -3.41
CA PRO A 101 10.89 -12.00 -3.16
C PRO A 101 11.47 -11.00 -2.15
N LYS A 102 12.18 -11.52 -1.15
CA LYS A 102 12.79 -10.74 -0.06
C LYS A 102 13.63 -9.56 -0.59
N SER A 103 14.46 -9.81 -1.60
CA SER A 103 15.35 -8.79 -2.17
C SER A 103 14.58 -7.61 -2.76
N GLU A 104 13.48 -7.85 -3.47
CA GLU A 104 12.67 -6.76 -4.05
C GLU A 104 11.93 -5.99 -2.97
N LEU A 105 11.43 -6.67 -1.94
CA LEU A 105 10.78 -6.00 -0.81
C LEU A 105 11.75 -5.04 -0.12
N LEU A 106 12.98 -5.48 0.18
CA LEU A 106 14.01 -4.66 0.82
C LEU A 106 14.33 -3.41 -0.01
N VAL A 107 14.51 -3.59 -1.33
CA VAL A 107 14.75 -2.46 -2.25
C VAL A 107 13.57 -1.48 -2.22
N LYS A 108 12.33 -1.97 -2.20
CA LYS A 108 11.15 -1.09 -2.15
C LYS A 108 10.93 -0.40 -0.81
N VAL A 109 11.28 -1.04 0.30
CA VAL A 109 11.27 -0.39 1.63
C VAL A 109 12.26 0.76 1.63
N GLN A 110 13.51 0.52 1.21
CA GLN A 110 14.56 1.53 1.14
C GLN A 110 14.19 2.68 0.18
N GLU A 111 13.76 2.37 -1.05
CA GLU A 111 13.32 3.38 -2.03
C GLU A 111 12.18 4.26 -1.49
N SER A 112 11.24 3.67 -0.75
CA SER A 112 10.09 4.39 -0.21
C SER A 112 10.49 5.28 0.97
N ALA A 113 11.42 4.82 1.81
CA ALA A 113 12.00 5.63 2.89
C ALA A 113 12.77 6.84 2.34
N SER A 114 13.60 6.65 1.32
CA SER A 114 14.34 7.76 0.68
C SER A 114 13.42 8.80 0.05
N LYS A 115 12.35 8.37 -0.65
CA LYS A 115 11.37 9.29 -1.24
C LYS A 115 10.69 10.17 -0.20
N LEU A 116 10.39 9.63 0.97
CA LEU A 116 9.76 10.37 2.06
C LEU A 116 10.68 11.47 2.63
N GLN A 117 11.99 11.21 2.68
CA GLN A 117 12.98 12.21 3.10
C GLN A 117 13.14 13.35 2.07
N GLU A 118 13.08 13.05 0.78
CA GLU A 118 13.13 14.06 -0.29
C GLU A 118 11.91 14.99 -0.27
N GLU A 119 10.70 14.44 -0.07
CA GLU A 119 9.47 15.23 -0.01
C GLU A 119 9.42 16.14 1.23
N SER A 120 9.98 15.71 2.36
CA SER A 120 10.04 16.54 3.58
C SER A 120 11.04 17.69 3.47
N SER A 121 12.14 17.51 2.73
CA SER A 121 13.17 18.54 2.52
C SER A 121 12.69 19.66 1.59
N SER A 122 11.91 19.32 0.56
CA SER A 122 11.46 20.27 -0.46
C SER A 122 10.39 21.27 0.02
N LYS A 123 9.72 21.01 1.15
CA LYS A 123 8.66 21.88 1.69
C LYS A 123 9.17 23.02 2.59
N LYS A 124 10.44 23.01 3.03
CA LYS A 124 10.98 24.01 3.96
C LYS A 124 11.41 25.33 3.31
N GLU A 125 11.59 25.37 1.99
CA GLU A 125 12.19 26.55 1.34
C GLU A 125 11.18 27.57 0.79
N GLN A 126 9.88 27.26 0.81
CA GLN A 126 8.85 28.11 0.19
C GLN A 126 7.99 28.91 1.19
N LYS A 127 8.50 29.16 2.41
CA LYS A 127 7.83 30.00 3.43
C LYS A 127 8.70 31.15 3.97
N ARG A 128 9.58 31.71 3.13
CA ARG A 128 10.33 32.95 3.41
C ARG A 128 10.41 33.83 2.17
N THR A 129 9.32 34.48 1.79
CA THR A 129 9.31 35.71 0.97
C THR A 129 7.89 36.27 0.92
N SER A 130 7.46 36.86 2.03
CA SER A 130 6.48 37.95 2.01
C SER A 130 6.64 38.75 3.31
N GLU A 131 7.82 39.38 3.44
CA GLU A 131 8.00 40.51 4.33
C GLU A 131 7.43 41.77 3.65
N THR A 132 6.63 42.49 4.42
CA THR A 132 6.64 43.95 4.49
C THR A 132 6.07 44.71 3.29
N ASN A 133 4.77 45.00 3.36
CA ASN A 133 4.35 46.38 3.12
C ASN A 133 3.41 46.83 4.24
N ALA A 134 3.94 47.67 5.12
CA ALA A 134 3.22 48.32 6.20
C ALA A 134 2.30 49.40 5.62
N GLY A 135 1.02 49.36 5.99
CA GLY A 135 0.05 50.44 5.77
C GLY A 135 -0.93 50.46 6.94
N PRO A 136 -0.99 51.53 7.75
CA PRO A 136 -1.83 51.59 8.94
C PRO A 136 -3.24 52.12 8.64
N THR A 137 -4.13 51.90 9.61
CA THR A 137 -5.36 52.66 9.92
C THR A 137 -6.68 52.17 9.29
N GLY A 138 -7.61 51.74 10.15
CA GLY A 138 -9.01 51.53 9.78
C GLY A 138 -9.83 50.70 10.77
N ILE A 139 -10.11 51.24 11.95
CA ILE A 139 -11.12 50.73 12.90
C ILE A 139 -12.53 51.01 12.32
N PRO A 140 -13.44 50.01 12.33
CA PRO A 140 -14.76 50.23 12.92
C PRO A 140 -15.20 49.01 13.77
N LYS A 141 -15.36 49.19 15.08
CA LYS A 141 -16.63 49.43 15.81
C LYS A 141 -17.62 48.24 15.77
N PRO A 142 -17.90 47.59 16.92
CA PRO A 142 -18.85 46.49 17.01
C PRO A 142 -20.29 47.02 17.13
N VAL A 143 -21.22 46.46 16.35
CA VAL A 143 -22.65 46.68 16.53
C VAL A 143 -23.23 45.44 17.20
N ALA A 144 -23.65 45.62 18.44
CA ALA A 144 -24.48 44.73 19.20
C ALA A 144 -25.82 44.49 18.49
N ARG A 145 -26.32 43.25 18.56
CA ARG A 145 -27.76 43.00 18.40
C ARG A 145 -28.20 42.00 19.45
N GLU A 146 -29.13 42.49 20.25
CA GLU A 146 -29.76 41.87 21.42
C GLU A 146 -30.67 40.69 21.05
N GLU A 147 -30.74 39.80 22.04
CA GLU A 147 -31.91 39.14 22.65
C GLU A 147 -33.13 38.77 21.80
N GLY A 148 -33.49 37.49 21.89
CA GLY A 148 -34.75 36.93 21.41
C GLY A 148 -35.02 35.58 22.06
N SER A 149 -35.25 35.60 23.36
CA SER A 149 -35.79 34.50 24.16
C SER A 149 -37.15 34.05 23.64
N THR A 150 -37.38 32.74 23.53
CA THR A 150 -38.62 32.08 24.00
C THR A 150 -38.50 30.55 23.91
N ALA A 151 -38.54 29.91 25.08
CA ALA A 151 -38.95 28.51 25.27
C ALA A 151 -40.46 28.37 24.96
N PRO A 152 -40.99 27.14 24.80
CA PRO A 152 -41.44 26.33 25.96
C PRO A 152 -41.04 24.86 25.83
N ASP A 153 -40.54 24.18 26.86
CA ASP A 153 -41.29 23.53 27.95
C ASP A 153 -42.52 22.73 27.49
N THR A 154 -42.37 21.40 27.39
CA THR A 154 -43.44 20.43 27.67
C THR A 154 -42.83 19.13 28.17
N ALA A 155 -42.77 19.10 29.49
CA ALA A 155 -42.84 17.97 30.41
C ALA A 155 -43.38 16.61 29.91
N ARG A 156 -42.76 15.56 30.47
CA ARG A 156 -43.41 14.43 31.17
C ARG A 156 -44.01 13.28 30.35
N SER A 157 -43.34 12.13 30.41
CA SER A 157 -43.98 10.95 31.02
C SER A 157 -42.97 9.88 31.44
N SER A 158 -42.90 9.69 32.75
CA SER A 158 -42.31 8.56 33.44
C SER A 158 -43.35 7.44 33.50
N GLN A 159 -43.03 6.24 33.02
CA GLN A 159 -43.62 4.98 33.51
C GLN A 159 -42.57 3.85 33.38
N THR A 160 -41.92 3.53 34.50
CA THR A 160 -41.72 2.14 34.96
C THR A 160 -43.02 1.71 35.67
N PRO A 161 -43.33 0.42 35.98
CA PRO A 161 -42.41 -0.69 36.25
C PRO A 161 -42.87 -2.10 35.76
N ASP A 162 -42.05 -3.09 36.13
CA ASP A 162 -42.43 -4.39 36.69
C ASP A 162 -42.35 -5.70 35.86
N SER A 163 -41.63 -6.64 36.49
CA SER A 163 -41.85 -8.10 36.52
C SER A 163 -41.58 -8.90 35.23
N VAL A 164 -40.79 -9.99 35.21
CA VAL A 164 -40.70 -11.12 36.17
C VAL A 164 -39.32 -11.82 36.05
N PRO A 165 -38.77 -12.39 37.14
CA PRO A 165 -37.63 -13.31 37.16
C PRO A 165 -38.07 -14.78 37.19
N SER A 166 -37.37 -15.67 36.49
CA SER A 166 -37.41 -17.15 36.65
C SER A 166 -36.48 -17.77 35.60
N ALA A 167 -35.64 -18.78 35.83
CA ALA A 167 -35.23 -19.58 36.98
C ALA A 167 -33.98 -20.37 36.53
N PRO A 168 -33.22 -21.01 37.44
CA PRO A 168 -31.93 -21.65 37.16
C PRO A 168 -32.10 -23.14 36.83
N ALA A 169 -31.16 -23.69 36.04
CA ALA A 169 -30.87 -25.12 35.99
C ALA A 169 -29.39 -25.34 35.65
N GLU A 170 -28.59 -25.58 36.70
CA GLU A 170 -27.45 -26.50 36.67
C GLU A 170 -27.97 -27.96 36.52
N PRO A 171 -27.13 -29.00 36.60
CA PRO A 171 -25.88 -29.29 35.90
C PRO A 171 -26.00 -30.65 35.16
N THR A 172 -25.05 -31.00 34.28
CA THR A 172 -24.83 -32.42 33.96
C THR A 172 -23.34 -32.70 33.97
N ALA A 173 -22.97 -33.44 35.02
CA ALA A 173 -21.68 -34.05 35.26
C ALA A 173 -21.44 -35.24 34.33
N GLU A 174 -20.22 -35.76 34.43
CA GLU A 174 -19.77 -37.08 33.95
C GLU A 174 -19.55 -37.18 32.43
N SER A 175 -18.51 -37.80 31.91
CA SER A 175 -17.63 -38.85 32.43
C SER A 175 -16.42 -38.90 31.48
N SER A 176 -15.18 -38.96 31.95
CA SER A 176 -14.41 -40.21 32.04
C SER A 176 -13.19 -40.23 31.12
N LYS A 177 -12.04 -40.51 31.75
CA LYS A 177 -10.93 -41.36 31.27
C LYS A 177 -9.82 -40.74 30.41
N ARG A 178 -8.75 -40.36 31.12
CA ARG A 178 -7.36 -40.87 30.93
C ARG A 178 -7.38 -42.43 30.96
N PRO A 179 -6.47 -43.23 30.36
CA PRO A 179 -5.02 -42.98 30.25
C PRO A 179 -4.29 -43.58 29.02
N THR A 180 -2.96 -43.64 29.13
CA THR A 180 -2.00 -44.56 28.45
C THR A 180 -1.74 -44.30 26.97
N SER A 181 -0.53 -44.37 26.42
CA SER A 181 0.81 -44.84 26.81
C SER A 181 1.76 -44.32 25.71
N GLU A 182 2.95 -43.79 26.02
CA GLU A 182 4.23 -44.53 26.01
C GLU A 182 4.49 -45.41 24.77
N GLU A 183 5.64 -45.11 24.14
CA GLU A 183 6.55 -46.07 23.51
C GLU A 183 6.19 -46.62 22.12
N ASN A 184 6.82 -46.06 21.06
CA ASN A 184 7.58 -46.92 20.14
C ASN A 184 8.60 -46.15 19.27
N ALA A 185 9.86 -46.53 19.50
CA ALA A 185 11.01 -46.70 18.62
C ALA A 185 11.11 -46.05 17.21
N SER A 186 12.32 -45.53 17.00
CA SER A 186 13.20 -45.75 15.84
C SER A 186 13.06 -44.87 14.59
N PRO A 187 14.05 -44.01 14.30
CA PRO A 187 14.22 -43.41 12.98
C PRO A 187 15.05 -44.34 12.07
N GLU A 188 14.42 -44.89 11.02
CA GLU A 188 15.16 -45.39 9.85
C GLU A 188 15.40 -44.25 8.84
N PRO A 189 16.60 -44.18 8.23
CA PRO A 189 16.94 -43.15 7.25
C PRO A 189 16.36 -43.49 5.87
N ILE A 190 15.37 -42.71 5.42
CA ILE A 190 14.88 -42.80 4.04
C ILE A 190 15.88 -42.10 3.11
N GLN A 191 16.35 -42.88 2.16
CA GLN A 191 17.33 -42.56 1.15
C GLN A 191 16.82 -41.50 0.18
N THR A 192 17.72 -40.57 -0.12
CA THR A 192 17.68 -39.61 -1.22
C THR A 192 17.63 -40.35 -2.55
N GLU A 193 16.48 -40.36 -3.24
CA GLU A 193 16.44 -40.62 -4.68
C GLU A 193 16.09 -39.35 -5.45
N GLU A 194 17.16 -38.81 -6.02
CA GLU A 194 17.25 -37.92 -7.15
C GLU A 194 16.35 -38.39 -8.31
N ARG A 195 15.31 -37.61 -8.63
CA ARG A 195 14.63 -37.69 -9.93
C ARG A 195 14.48 -36.32 -10.55
N ASP A 196 15.37 -36.09 -11.51
CA ASP A 196 15.19 -35.21 -12.65
C ASP A 196 13.80 -35.34 -13.28
N ALA A 197 13.06 -34.24 -13.32
CA ALA A 197 11.96 -34.08 -14.27
C ALA A 197 11.87 -32.63 -14.75
N ARG A 198 12.41 -32.43 -15.96
CA ARG A 198 12.20 -31.28 -16.85
C ARG A 198 10.71 -30.92 -16.98
N GLY A 199 10.26 -29.90 -16.24
CA GLY A 199 8.97 -29.24 -16.43
C GLY A 199 9.08 -28.03 -17.37
N LYS A 200 8.62 -28.20 -18.61
CA LYS A 200 8.56 -27.16 -19.66
C LYS A 200 7.71 -25.96 -19.21
N GLY A 201 8.20 -24.75 -19.51
CA GLY A 201 7.59 -23.49 -19.14
C GLY A 201 6.20 -23.24 -19.74
N MET A 202 5.27 -22.81 -18.89
CA MET A 202 4.04 -22.14 -19.27
C MET A 202 4.27 -20.63 -19.19
N LYS A 203 4.40 -19.99 -20.36
CA LYS A 203 4.38 -18.53 -20.48
C LYS A 203 2.92 -18.05 -20.48
N ALA A 204 2.39 -17.69 -19.31
CA ALA A 204 1.12 -16.98 -19.21
C ALA A 204 1.32 -15.50 -19.55
N ASN A 205 0.90 -15.11 -20.75
CA ASN A 205 0.94 -13.73 -21.24
C ASN A 205 -0.37 -13.03 -20.81
N TYR A 206 -0.42 -12.49 -19.59
CA TYR A 206 -1.56 -11.67 -19.17
C TYR A 206 -1.35 -10.22 -19.64
N LYS A 207 -2.14 -9.82 -20.62
CA LYS A 207 -2.13 -8.47 -21.19
C LYS A 207 -3.02 -7.57 -20.31
N LEU A 208 -2.45 -7.02 -19.25
CA LEU A 208 -3.11 -6.01 -18.41
C LEU A 208 -3.36 -4.74 -19.24
N SER A 209 -4.64 -4.51 -19.57
CA SER A 209 -5.14 -3.28 -20.17
C SER A 209 -5.16 -2.17 -19.10
N SER A 210 -4.15 -1.31 -19.10
CA SER A 210 -4.08 -0.10 -18.27
C SER A 210 -5.13 0.93 -18.70
N LYS A 211 -6.32 0.87 -18.08
CA LYS A 211 -7.26 2.01 -18.11
C LYS A 211 -6.80 3.02 -17.06
N SER A 212 -6.33 4.17 -17.54
CA SER A 212 -5.92 5.31 -16.74
C SER A 212 -7.10 5.84 -15.91
N LEU A 213 -7.10 5.58 -14.59
CA LEU A 213 -7.95 6.30 -13.64
C LEU A 213 -7.39 7.72 -13.44
N LYS A 214 -8.26 8.72 -13.56
CA LYS A 214 -7.95 10.12 -13.26
C LYS A 214 -8.46 10.43 -11.84
N PHE A 215 -7.56 10.85 -10.96
CA PHE A 215 -7.89 11.36 -9.62
C PHE A 215 -8.04 12.89 -9.67
N ASN A 216 -8.95 13.45 -8.88
CA ASN A 216 -9.08 14.89 -8.65
C ASN A 216 -8.21 15.33 -7.47
N ALA A 217 -7.72 16.56 -7.51
CA ALA A 217 -6.68 17.09 -6.61
C ALA A 217 -7.15 17.45 -5.19
N SER A 218 -8.38 17.10 -4.80
CA SER A 218 -9.03 17.66 -3.61
C SER A 218 -9.19 16.72 -2.42
N GLY A 219 -8.79 15.44 -2.51
CA GLY A 219 -8.68 14.55 -1.33
C GLY A 219 -9.95 14.33 -0.48
N LEU A 220 -11.11 14.78 -0.93
CA LEU A 220 -12.41 14.66 -0.27
C LEU A 220 -13.38 13.94 -1.20
N LEU A 221 -13.87 12.77 -0.75
CA LEU A 221 -14.88 11.99 -1.46
C LEU A 221 -16.18 12.79 -1.54
N THR A 222 -16.57 13.17 -2.77
CA THR A 222 -17.95 13.52 -3.06
C THR A 222 -18.73 12.21 -3.21
N PRO A 223 -19.88 12.05 -2.52
CA PRO A 223 -20.73 10.88 -2.72
C PRO A 223 -21.20 10.82 -4.17
N PRO A 224 -21.36 9.61 -4.75
CA PRO A 224 -21.81 9.44 -6.12
C PRO A 224 -23.21 10.02 -6.30
N GLN A 225 -23.30 11.19 -6.91
CA GLN A 225 -24.56 11.74 -7.39
C GLN A 225 -25.12 10.80 -8.46
N VAL A 226 -26.30 10.24 -8.19
CA VAL A 226 -27.06 9.40 -9.13
C VAL A 226 -27.56 10.29 -10.27
N LEU A 227 -26.71 10.48 -11.28
CA LEU A 227 -27.05 11.16 -12.52
C LEU A 227 -27.87 10.22 -13.40
N THR A 228 -29.19 10.34 -13.31
CA THR A 228 -30.12 9.93 -14.35
C THR A 228 -29.86 10.81 -15.57
N SER A 229 -29.23 10.28 -16.62
CA SER A 229 -29.17 10.98 -17.90
C SER A 229 -29.11 10.03 -19.09
N ASN A 230 -30.06 10.25 -19.99
CA ASN A 230 -30.20 9.61 -21.29
C ASN A 230 -28.91 9.72 -22.13
N PRO A 231 -28.52 8.68 -22.88
CA PRO A 231 -27.33 8.73 -23.71
C PRO A 231 -27.55 9.60 -24.95
N PRO A 232 -26.69 10.61 -25.22
CA PRO A 232 -26.72 11.32 -26.49
C PRO A 232 -26.15 10.46 -27.62
N LYS A 233 -26.84 10.50 -28.76
CA LYS A 233 -26.48 9.83 -30.02
C LYS A 233 -25.09 10.27 -30.49
N LYS A 234 -24.16 9.32 -30.60
CA LYS A 234 -22.78 9.54 -31.04
C LYS A 234 -22.72 9.99 -32.51
N PRO A 235 -21.96 11.05 -32.87
CA PRO A 235 -21.70 11.39 -34.26
C PRO A 235 -20.68 10.44 -34.90
N LYS A 236 -20.97 10.03 -36.14
CA LYS A 236 -20.13 9.20 -37.01
C LYS A 236 -18.76 9.85 -37.24
N ARG A 237 -17.69 9.33 -36.60
CA ARG A 237 -16.30 9.75 -36.86
C ARG A 237 -15.86 9.27 -38.24
N ARG A 238 -15.63 10.25 -39.14
CA ARG A 238 -14.95 10.08 -40.43
C ARG A 238 -13.57 9.44 -40.23
N ARG A 239 -13.35 8.31 -40.90
CA ARG A 239 -12.04 7.67 -41.08
C ARG A 239 -11.09 8.67 -41.75
N ARG A 240 -10.06 9.13 -41.04
CA ARG A 240 -8.89 9.77 -41.67
C ARG A 240 -7.79 8.73 -41.82
N LYS A 241 -7.46 8.48 -43.08
CA LYS A 241 -6.41 7.61 -43.58
C LYS A 241 -5.03 8.19 -43.22
N THR A 242 -4.11 7.25 -42.94
CA THR A 242 -2.67 7.25 -43.26
C THR A 242 -1.79 8.43 -42.82
N ARG A 243 -0.87 8.14 -41.89
CA ARG A 243 0.59 8.30 -42.08
C ARG A 243 1.37 7.76 -40.87
N PRO A 244 2.22 6.73 -41.06
CA PRO A 244 3.52 6.78 -40.37
C PRO A 244 4.61 6.07 -41.19
N VAL A 245 5.46 6.82 -41.91
CA VAL A 245 6.70 6.25 -42.47
C VAL A 245 7.93 7.13 -42.19
N GLN A 246 7.74 8.41 -41.85
CA GLN A 246 8.87 9.34 -41.76
C GLN A 246 9.61 9.32 -40.40
N LEU A 247 8.94 8.96 -39.31
CA LEU A 247 9.55 8.99 -37.97
C LEU A 247 10.53 7.82 -37.71
N GLN A 248 10.37 6.70 -38.42
CA GLN A 248 11.24 5.53 -38.23
C GLN A 248 12.62 5.71 -38.86
N HIS A 249 12.73 6.46 -39.96
CA HIS A 249 14.01 6.76 -40.60
C HIS A 249 14.91 7.66 -39.73
N GLN A 250 14.30 8.61 -39.00
CA GLN A 250 15.05 9.53 -38.13
C GLN A 250 15.67 8.83 -36.90
N ARG A 251 15.01 7.78 -36.39
CA ARG A 251 15.55 6.99 -35.26
C ARG A 251 16.76 6.14 -35.67
N ARG A 252 16.81 5.60 -36.88
CA ARG A 252 17.96 4.82 -37.37
C ARG A 252 19.23 5.65 -37.59
N ALA A 253 19.09 6.92 -38.01
CA ALA A 253 20.25 7.79 -38.22
C ALA A 253 20.97 8.16 -36.91
N ARG A 254 20.24 8.32 -35.80
CA ARG A 254 20.83 8.70 -34.51
C ARG A 254 21.68 7.60 -33.88
N VAL A 255 21.31 6.33 -34.04
CA VAL A 255 22.08 5.21 -33.46
C VAL A 255 23.43 5.05 -34.14
N LYS A 256 23.53 5.28 -35.45
CA LYS A 256 24.80 5.17 -36.19
C LYS A 256 25.83 6.23 -35.80
N MET A 257 25.43 7.40 -35.30
CA MET A 257 26.38 8.44 -34.90
C MET A 257 27.01 8.26 -33.52
N HIS A 258 26.46 7.43 -32.63
CA HIS A 258 27.06 7.21 -31.30
C HIS A 258 28.01 6.02 -31.23
N GLN A 259 28.00 5.14 -32.24
CA GLN A 259 28.86 3.95 -32.22
C GLN A 259 30.30 4.23 -32.68
N THR A 260 30.55 5.32 -33.41
CA THR A 260 31.89 5.71 -33.88
C THR A 260 32.73 6.48 -32.86
N ARG A 261 32.22 6.76 -31.65
CA ARG A 261 32.98 7.54 -30.65
C ARG A 261 33.70 6.71 -29.58
N VAL A 262 33.58 5.37 -29.61
CA VAL A 262 34.12 4.48 -28.56
C VAL A 262 35.34 3.67 -29.01
N ALA A 263 35.92 3.98 -30.18
CA ALA A 263 37.15 3.33 -30.64
C ALA A 263 38.28 4.35 -30.81
N GLN A 264 38.89 4.76 -29.70
CA GLN A 264 40.27 5.22 -29.73
C GLN A 264 41.12 4.34 -28.81
N PRO A 265 42.10 3.58 -29.33
CA PRO A 265 43.03 2.82 -28.52
C PRO A 265 44.02 3.77 -27.84
N ALA A 266 44.10 3.68 -26.52
CA ALA A 266 45.12 4.32 -25.70
C ALA A 266 46.48 3.69 -25.99
N TYR A 267 47.25 4.34 -26.87
CA TYR A 267 48.71 4.22 -26.89
C TYR A 267 49.29 5.22 -25.88
N GLN A 268 50.55 4.99 -25.48
CA GLN A 268 51.40 5.73 -24.53
C GLN A 268 51.36 5.16 -23.10
N LEU A 269 52.47 4.91 -22.39
CA LEU A 269 53.91 5.10 -22.64
C LEU A 269 54.64 4.28 -21.57
N ARG A 270 55.45 3.28 -21.95
CA ARG A 270 56.33 2.55 -21.01
C ARG A 270 57.62 3.35 -20.85
N ASN A 271 57.78 4.03 -19.72
CA ASN A 271 59.06 4.59 -19.29
C ASN A 271 59.82 3.53 -18.48
N THR A 272 60.88 2.99 -19.08
CA THR A 272 61.89 2.17 -18.39
C THR A 272 62.95 3.09 -17.79
N VAL A 273 63.00 3.20 -16.46
CA VAL A 273 64.16 3.76 -15.75
C VAL A 273 65.16 2.62 -15.55
N LYS A 274 66.32 2.72 -16.22
CA LYS A 274 67.48 1.87 -15.93
C LYS A 274 68.15 2.38 -14.65
N VAL A 275 68.34 1.49 -13.69
CA VAL A 275 69.17 1.69 -12.50
C VAL A 275 70.35 0.75 -12.60
N LYS A 276 71.54 1.32 -12.81
CA LYS A 276 72.88 0.95 -12.30
C LYS A 276 73.96 1.41 -13.26
#